data_AF-A0A842W610-F1
#
_entry.id   AF-A0A842W610-F1
#
_cell.length_a   1.000
_cell.length_b   1.000
_cell.length_c   1.000
_cell.angle_alpha   90.00
_cell.angle_beta   90.00
_cell.angle_gamma   90.00
#
_symmetry.space_group_name_H-M   'P 1'
#
loop_
_entity.id
_entity.type
_entity.pdbx_description
1 polymer ?
#
loop_
_entity_poly.entity_id
_entity_poly.type
_entity_poly.pdbx_seq_one_letter_code
_entity_poly.pdbx_strand_id
1 'polypeptide(L)' 'MKPKVVQCDKRGQIVIPKSIRDELNIEEGAAFWMYKTKDGIFLEKIESPSEKKVKSNIKSSKR' A
#
# COMPACT_ATOMS: atom_id res chain seq x y z
N MET A 1 -9.49 13.97 5.06
CA MET A 1 -8.99 12.91 5.96
C MET A 1 -8.21 13.56 7.09
N LYS A 2 -8.41 13.17 8.35
CA LYS A 2 -7.63 13.71 9.49
C LYS A 2 -6.38 12.84 9.72
N PRO A 3 -5.24 13.44 10.13
CA PRO A 3 -4.04 12.67 10.44
C PRO A 3 -4.32 11.70 11.59
N LYS A 4 -3.76 10.49 11.50
CA LYS A 4 -3.77 9.53 12.62
C LYS A 4 -2.38 9.50 13.25
N VAL A 5 -2.32 9.73 14.56
CA VAL A 5 -1.08 9.58 15.32
C VAL A 5 -0.83 8.09 15.53
N VAL A 6 0.37 7.65 15.15
CA VAL A 6 0.89 6.31 15.45
C VAL A 6 2.24 6.47 16.15
N GLN A 7 2.56 5.56 17.06
CA GLN A 7 3.82 5.58 17.79
C GLN A 7 4.69 4.42 17.32
N CYS A 8 6.00 4.67 17.21
CA CYS A 8 6.94 3.58 17.00
C CYS A 8 7.12 2.79 18.28
N ASP A 9 7.25 1.48 18.16
CA ASP A 9 7.63 0.64 19.29
C ASP A 9 9.15 0.72 19.56
N LYS A 10 9.61 -0.02 20.57
CA LYS A 10 11.03 -0.08 20.94
C LYS A 10 11.94 -0.64 19.85
N ARG A 11 11.39 -1.32 18.84
CA ARG A 11 12.12 -1.90 17.72
C ARG A 11 12.06 -1.01 16.48
N GLY A 12 11.46 0.18 16.58
CA GLY A 12 11.30 1.13 15.48
C GLY A 12 10.18 0.76 14.52
N GLN A 13 9.27 -0.14 14.90
CA GLN A 13 8.16 -0.54 14.05
C GLN A 13 6.98 0.41 14.22
N ILE A 14 6.31 0.75 13.11
CA ILE A 14 5.03 1.46 13.11
C ILE A 14 3.95 0.53 12.60
N VAL A 15 2.76 0.60 13.19
CA VAL A 15 1.60 -0.18 12.77
C VAL A 15 0.70 0.69 11.91
N ILE A 16 0.40 0.22 10.69
CA ILE A 16 -0.58 0.87 9.81
C ILE A 16 -2.00 0.58 10.38
N PRO A 17 -2.77 1.60 10.79
CA PRO A 17 -4.10 1.40 11.36
C PRO A 17 -5.03 0.65 10.41
N LYS A 18 -5.95 -0.16 10.94
CA LYS A 18 -6.87 -1.00 10.15
C LYS A 18 -7.58 -0.21 9.03
N SER A 19 -8.15 0.95 9.33
CA SER A 19 -8.86 1.76 8.34
C SER A 19 -7.98 2.15 7.13
N ILE A 20 -6.70 2.43 7.36
CA ILE A 20 -5.74 2.79 6.29
C ILE A 20 -5.38 1.56 5.46
N ARG A 21 -5.23 0.40 6.11
CA ARG A 21 -5.01 -0.87 5.40
C ARG A 21 -6.19 -1.22 4.51
N ASP A 22 -7.41 -1.08 5.02
CA ASP A 22 -8.65 -1.33 4.28
C ASP A 22 -8.77 -0.37 3.07
N GLU A 23 -8.47 0.93 3.26
CA GLU A 23 -8.48 1.94 2.19
C GLU A 23 -7.45 1.69 1.09
N LEU A 24 -6.26 1.19 1.44
CA LEU A 24 -5.14 0.94 0.51
C LEU A 24 -5.04 -0.52 0.04
N ASN A 25 -6.02 -1.36 0.42
CA ASN A 25 -6.04 -2.80 0.17
C ASN A 25 -4.72 -3.50 0.57
N ILE A 26 -4.21 -3.18 1.76
CA ILE A 26 -2.95 -3.72 2.29
C ILE A 26 -3.25 -5.00 3.07
N GLU A 27 -2.89 -6.13 2.46
CA GLU A 27 -3.03 -7.46 3.05
C GLU A 27 -1.69 -7.99 3.58
N GLU A 28 -1.73 -9.17 4.20
CA GLU A 28 -0.52 -9.87 4.66
C GLU A 28 0.42 -10.14 3.48
N GLY A 29 1.71 -9.91 3.68
CA GLY A 29 2.73 -10.07 2.64
C GLY A 29 2.86 -8.88 1.67
N ALA A 30 2.06 -7.83 1.81
CA ALA A 30 2.23 -6.60 1.03
C ALA A 30 3.62 -5.98 1.27
N ALA A 31 4.30 -5.62 0.18
CA ALA A 31 5.60 -4.96 0.20
C ALA A 31 5.48 -3.48 -0.16
N PHE A 32 6.41 -2.66 0.33
CA PHE A 32 6.45 -1.22 0.09
C PHE A 32 7.85 -0.79 -0.31
N TRP A 33 7.94 0.13 -1.26
CA TRP A 33 9.12 0.97 -1.38
C TRP A 33 9.12 1.99 -0.24
N MET A 34 10.27 2.17 0.39
CA MET A 34 10.45 3.14 1.47
C MET A 34 11.47 4.20 1.05
N TYR A 35 11.04 5.45 1.07
CA TYR A 35 11.87 6.59 0.72
C TYR A 35 11.99 7.55 1.90
N LYS A 36 13.22 7.98 2.18
CA LYS A 36 13.47 9.12 3.07
C LYS A 36 13.30 10.40 2.26
N THR A 37 12.39 11.26 2.67
CA THR A 37 12.17 12.58 2.04
C THR A 37 12.77 13.70 2.91
N LYS A 38 12.55 14.96 2.54
CA LYS A 38 12.95 16.10 3.40
C LYS A 38 12.14 16.14 4.70
N ASP A 39 10.84 15.83 4.59
CA ASP A 39 9.86 16.07 5.64
C ASP A 39 9.43 14.78 6.37
N GLY A 40 9.94 13.61 5.98
CA GLY A 40 9.65 12.36 6.65
C GLY A 40 9.96 11.10 5.83
N ILE A 41 9.10 10.10 5.96
CA ILE A 41 9.17 8.83 5.24
C ILE A 41 7.95 8.74 4.32
N PHE A 42 8.18 8.34 3.07
CA PHE A 42 7.12 7.99 2.12
C PHE A 42 7.15 6.47 1.87
N LEU A 43 5.99 5.83 1.97
CA LEU A 43 5.80 4.41 1.71
C LEU A 43 4.88 4.25 0.50
N GLU A 44 5.37 3.60 -0.54
CA GLU A 44 4.61 3.31 -1.75
C GLU A 44 4.35 1.81 -1.86
N LYS A 45 3.08 1.41 -1.96
CA LYS A 45 2.71 0.00 -2.08
C LYS A 45 3.26 -0.57 -3.40
N ILE A 46 3.95 -1.70 -3.33
CA ILE A 46 4.37 -2.44 -4.51
C ILE A 46 3.17 -3.24 -5.02
N GLU A 47 2.60 -2.82 -6.14
CA GLU A 47 1.58 -3.60 -6.83
C GLU A 47 2.25 -4.82 -7.47
N SER A 48 1.94 -6.02 -6.97
CA SER A 48 2.40 -7.26 -7.61
C SER A 48 1.84 -7.32 -9.04
N PRO A 49 2.63 -7.75 -10.05
CA PRO A 49 2.12 -7.96 -11.41
C PRO A 49 0.92 -8.92 -11.47
N SER A 50 0.75 -9.76 -10.45
CA SER A 50 -0.40 -10.68 -10.32
C SER A 50 -1.73 -9.94 -10.10
N GLU A 51 -1.73 -8.80 -9.42
CA GLU A 51 -2.95 -8.01 -9.14
C GLU A 51 -3.41 -7.21 -10.37
N LYS A 52 -2.49 -6.85 -11.28
CA LYS A 52 -2.81 -6.12 -12.52
C LYS A 52 -3.41 -6.99 -13.64
N LYS A 53 -3.36 -8.32 -13.54
CA LYS A 53 -3.74 -9.22 -14.65
C LYS A 53 -5.22 -9.59 -14.76
N VAL A 54 -6.08 -9.16 -13.83
CA VAL A 54 -7.50 -9.57 -13.86
C VAL A 54 -8.43 -8.55 -14.56
N LYS A 55 -8.01 -7.30 -14.78
CA LYS A 55 -8.92 -6.23 -15.27
C LYS A 55 -8.79 -5.83 -16.75
N SER A 56 -7.94 -6.47 -17.57
CA SER A 56 -7.77 -6.08 -18.99
C SER A 56 -8.10 -7.15 -20.03
N ASN A 57 -8.47 -8.39 -19.64
CA ASN A 57 -8.73 -9.47 -20.61
C ASN A 57 -10.21 -9.67 -21.00
N ILE A 58 -11.12 -8.73 -20.68
CA ILE A 58 -12.52 -8.74 -21.15
C ILE A 58 -12.77 -7.54 -22.07
N LYS A 59 -11.94 -7.36 -23.11
CA LYS A 59 -12.32 -6.67 -24.36
C LYS A 59 -11.59 -7.30 -25.55
N SER A 60 -11.76 -8.60 -25.71
CA SER A 60 -11.54 -9.27 -26.99
C SER A 60 -12.84 -9.24 -27.79
N SER A 61 -12.75 -8.96 -29.10
CA SER A 61 -13.69 -9.43 -30.14
C SER A 61 -14.99 -8.64 -30.40
N LYS A 62 -14.90 -7.70 -31.35
CA LYS A 62 -15.82 -7.53 -32.50
C LYS A 62 -15.07 -6.65 -33.51
N ARG A 63 -14.37 -7.30 -34.46
CA ARG A 63 -14.74 -7.40 -35.88
C ARG A 63 -14.82 -6.05 -36.56
#